data_AF-A0A4V6P500-F1
#
_entry.id   AF-A0A4V6P500-F1
#
_cell.length_a   1.000
_cell.length_b   1.000
_cell.length_c   1.000
_cell.angle_alpha   90.00
_cell.angle_beta   90.00
_cell.angle_gamma   90.00
#
_symmetry.space_group_name_H-M   'P 1'
#
loop_
_entity.id
_entity.type
_entity.pdbx_description
1 polymer ?
#
loop_
_entity_poly.entity_id
_entity_poly.type
_entity_poly.pdbx_seq_one_letter_code
_entity_poly.pdbx_strand_id
1 'polypeptide(L)'
;MGKNIEKQKKWSIPWVLILLIFFAAVFFATSLLLLLLNQNIVIDKKSIDLLDMYIRSGFVLIGSTLSGIVALFIFSLQEKSKQKEKNENELGHYENIKDEFEDNLKVLDKISDMISQSTISELAADIIEEDEMKEILLSVYTQLNFTFYEDFLKELKKKSYGDHVKAFKLSFQIYKYLDLIINKLNNKDNVEKILKLIKKDLAHMKYLYFGPTKPEENQE
;
A
#
# COMPACT_ATOMS: atom_id res chain seq x y z
N MET A 1 3.38 24.11 5.70
CA MET A 1 2.46 23.70 6.80
C MET A 1 1.03 23.77 6.27
N GLY A 2 0.46 22.64 5.86
CA GLY A 2 -0.88 22.65 5.29
C GLY A 2 -1.44 21.25 5.14
N LYS A 3 -2.68 21.10 5.64
CA LYS A 3 -3.60 19.96 5.49
C LYS A 3 -3.35 18.75 6.40
N ASN A 4 -3.76 18.90 7.65
CA ASN A 4 -4.12 17.80 8.55
C ASN A 4 -5.61 17.89 8.95
N ILE A 5 -6.50 18.30 8.02
CA ILE A 5 -7.92 18.56 8.29
C ILE A 5 -8.84 17.40 7.85
N GLU A 6 -8.38 16.45 7.02
CA GLU A 6 -9.26 15.39 6.50
C GLU A 6 -9.48 14.20 7.45
N LYS A 7 -8.70 14.04 8.52
CA LYS A 7 -8.85 12.89 9.43
C LYS A 7 -9.89 13.05 10.55
N GLN A 8 -10.36 14.26 10.84
CA GLN A 8 -11.32 14.47 11.95
C GLN A 8 -12.80 14.28 11.56
N LYS A 9 -13.14 14.30 10.27
CA LYS A 9 -14.56 14.24 9.83
C LYS A 9 -15.19 12.83 9.87
N LYS A 10 -14.38 11.78 10.06
CA LYS A 10 -14.87 10.38 10.04
C LYS A 10 -15.43 9.90 11.38
N TRP A 11 -15.09 10.56 12.49
CA TRP A 11 -15.58 10.24 13.83
C TRP A 11 -16.86 11.00 14.22
N SER A 12 -17.23 12.07 13.51
CA SER A 12 -18.41 12.88 13.84
C SER A 12 -19.74 12.23 13.44
N ILE A 13 -19.75 11.38 12.41
CA ILE A 13 -20.96 10.71 11.91
C ILE A 13 -21.62 9.81 12.97
N PRO A 14 -20.89 8.90 13.66
CA PRO A 14 -21.50 8.09 14.71
C PRO A 14 -21.98 8.93 15.91
N TRP A 15 -21.25 9.99 16.29
CA TRP A 15 -21.67 10.90 17.36
C TRP A 15 -22.95 11.67 17.02
N VAL A 16 -23.09 12.17 15.79
CA VAL A 16 -24.31 12.85 15.33
C VAL A 16 -25.51 11.90 15.30
N LEU A 17 -25.31 10.64 14.89
CA LEU A 17 -26.36 9.62 14.93
C LEU A 17 -26.82 9.31 16.36
N ILE A 18 -25.89 9.17 17.31
CA ILE A 18 -26.20 8.98 18.73
C ILE A 18 -26.98 10.18 19.28
N LEU A 19 -26.55 11.40 18.96
CA LEU A 19 -27.24 12.64 19.36
C LEU A 19 -28.67 12.71 18.80
N LEU A 20 -28.86 12.32 17.54
CA LEU A 20 -30.18 12.31 16.89
C LEU A 20 -31.12 11.29 17.56
N ILE A 21 -30.62 10.09 17.88
CA ILE A 21 -31.37 9.07 18.63
C ILE A 21 -31.74 9.60 20.02
N PHE A 22 -30.82 10.27 20.70
CA PHE A 22 -31.07 10.86 22.02
C PHE A 22 -32.15 11.96 21.96
N PHE A 23 -32.05 12.88 21.00
CA PHE A 23 -33.06 13.93 20.80
C PHE A 23 -34.44 13.34 20.45
N ALA A 24 -34.49 12.31 19.59
CA ALA A 24 -35.73 11.61 19.27
C ALA A 24 -36.33 10.97 20.53
N ALA A 25 -35.52 10.27 21.34
CA ALA A 25 -35.98 9.64 22.58
C ALA A 25 -36.54 10.67 23.59
N VAL A 26 -35.86 11.80 23.76
CA VAL A 26 -36.34 12.90 24.62
C VAL A 26 -37.64 13.50 24.07
N PHE A 27 -37.74 13.73 22.76
CA PHE A 27 -38.95 14.26 22.12
C PHE A 27 -40.16 13.33 22.32
N PHE A 28 -39.97 12.01 22.14
CA PHE A 28 -41.01 11.02 22.39
C PHE A 28 -41.40 10.98 23.88
N ALA A 29 -40.43 10.92 24.80
CA ALA A 29 -40.73 10.92 26.23
C ALA A 29 -41.53 12.17 26.67
N THR A 30 -41.16 13.34 26.15
CA THR A 30 -41.83 14.61 26.45
C THR A 30 -43.24 14.66 25.83
N SER A 31 -43.40 14.14 24.60
CA SER A 31 -44.70 14.04 23.94
C SER A 31 -45.66 13.11 24.68
N LEU A 32 -45.18 11.96 25.18
CA LEU A 32 -45.98 11.02 25.97
C LEU A 32 -46.43 11.63 27.30
N LEU A 33 -45.55 12.37 27.97
CA LEU A 33 -45.87 13.06 29.22
C LEU A 33 -46.95 14.14 28.99
N LEU A 34 -46.86 14.90 27.90
CA LEU A 34 -47.89 15.88 27.50
C LEU A 34 -49.24 15.23 27.16
N LEU A 35 -49.22 14.04 26.55
CA LEU A 35 -50.43 13.29 26.19
C LEU A 35 -51.11 12.70 27.44
N LEU A 36 -50.33 12.20 28.40
CA LEU A 36 -50.83 11.74 29.70
C LEU A 36 -51.43 12.88 30.54
N LEU A 37 -50.80 14.07 30.54
CA LEU A 37 -51.31 15.23 31.26
C LEU A 37 -52.62 15.77 30.66
N ASN A 38 -52.79 15.69 29.33
CA ASN A 38 -53.98 16.18 28.61
C ASN A 38 -54.98 15.07 28.23
N GLN A 39 -54.88 13.89 28.87
CA GLN A 39 -55.71 12.72 28.58
C GLN A 39 -57.22 12.99 28.60
N ASN A 40 -57.68 13.96 29.40
CA ASN A 40 -59.10 14.29 29.55
C ASN A 40 -59.67 15.19 28.44
N ILE A 41 -58.82 15.83 27.62
CA ILE A 41 -59.24 16.78 26.58
C ILE A 41 -59.20 16.15 25.18
N VAL A 42 -58.36 15.14 24.98
CA VAL A 42 -58.04 14.60 23.64
C VAL A 42 -58.56 13.18 23.42
N ILE A 43 -58.92 12.44 24.48
CA ILE A 43 -59.30 11.02 24.39
C ILE A 43 -60.82 10.87 24.37
N ASP A 44 -61.41 10.92 23.17
CA ASP A 44 -62.75 10.38 22.96
C ASP A 44 -62.65 8.83 22.97
N LYS A 45 -63.30 8.18 23.95
CA LYS A 45 -63.20 6.74 24.22
C LYS A 45 -63.72 5.84 23.08
N LYS A 46 -64.19 6.40 21.97
CA LYS A 46 -64.92 5.68 20.92
C LYS A 46 -64.17 5.45 19.61
N SER A 47 -62.99 6.04 19.39
CA SER A 47 -62.45 6.03 18.02
C SER A 47 -60.93 6.06 17.81
N ILE A 48 -60.08 5.69 18.78
CA ILE A 48 -58.71 5.13 18.60
C ILE A 48 -58.05 5.15 19.99
N ASP A 49 -57.52 4.02 20.46
CA ASP A 49 -56.70 3.98 21.66
C ASP A 49 -55.32 4.57 21.33
N LEU A 50 -55.19 5.89 21.52
CA LEU A 50 -53.97 6.66 21.25
C LEU A 50 -52.78 6.11 22.03
N LEU A 51 -53.01 5.49 23.19
CA LEU A 51 -51.96 4.87 24.00
C LEU A 51 -51.47 3.58 23.35
N ASP A 52 -52.37 2.70 22.87
CA ASP A 52 -51.98 1.50 22.13
C ASP A 52 -51.26 1.85 20.81
N MET A 53 -51.78 2.83 20.06
CA MET A 53 -51.15 3.32 18.84
C MET A 53 -49.74 3.88 19.09
N TYR A 54 -49.57 4.61 20.20
CA TYR A 54 -48.28 5.17 20.59
C TYR A 54 -47.29 4.08 21.02
N ILE A 55 -47.73 3.12 21.84
CA ILE A 55 -46.89 1.99 22.27
C ILE A 55 -46.44 1.18 21.05
N ARG A 56 -47.34 0.84 20.14
CA ARG A 56 -47.01 0.13 18.89
C ARG A 56 -46.04 0.93 18.02
N SER A 57 -46.28 2.22 17.84
CA SER A 57 -45.39 3.09 17.06
C SER A 57 -44.01 3.21 17.70
N GLY A 58 -43.93 3.26 19.03
CA GLY A 58 -42.68 3.24 19.79
C GLY A 58 -41.89 1.94 19.60
N PHE A 59 -42.55 0.77 19.67
CA PHE A 59 -41.90 -0.51 19.40
C PHE A 59 -41.41 -0.62 17.95
N VAL A 60 -42.18 -0.14 16.98
CA VAL A 60 -41.76 -0.10 15.55
C VAL A 60 -40.55 0.83 15.36
N LEU A 61 -40.54 1.98 16.04
CA LEU A 61 -39.43 2.93 15.95
C LEU A 61 -38.16 2.40 16.63
N ILE A 62 -38.28 1.79 17.80
CA ILE A 62 -37.15 1.12 18.49
C ILE A 62 -36.64 -0.04 17.63
N GLY A 63 -37.53 -0.86 17.07
CA GLY A 63 -37.15 -1.98 16.21
C GLY A 63 -36.40 -1.54 14.95
N SER A 64 -36.90 -0.51 14.25
CA SER A 64 -36.26 0.03 13.03
C SER A 64 -34.94 0.74 13.31
N THR A 65 -34.85 1.51 14.40
CA THR A 65 -33.58 2.17 14.78
C THR A 65 -32.53 1.16 15.23
N LEU A 66 -32.90 0.14 16.02
CA LEU A 66 -32.00 -0.93 16.42
C LEU A 66 -31.50 -1.73 15.21
N SER A 67 -32.39 -2.04 14.26
CA SER A 67 -32.03 -2.69 12.99
C SER A 67 -31.00 -1.87 12.20
N GLY A 68 -31.20 -0.55 12.10
CA GLY A 68 -30.25 0.36 11.46
C GLY A 68 -28.88 0.40 12.15
N ILE A 69 -28.85 0.44 13.49
CA ILE A 69 -27.61 0.41 14.26
C ILE A 69 -26.86 -0.91 14.06
N VAL A 70 -27.57 -2.05 14.10
CA VAL A 70 -26.98 -3.37 13.86
C VAL A 70 -26.43 -3.48 12.44
N ALA A 71 -27.16 -2.98 11.44
CA ALA A 71 -26.67 -2.95 10.05
C ALA A 71 -25.39 -2.12 9.92
N LEU A 72 -25.34 -0.92 10.50
CA LEU A 72 -24.13 -0.09 10.53
C LEU A 72 -22.96 -0.78 11.22
N PHE A 73 -23.23 -1.51 12.31
CA PHE A 73 -22.21 -2.27 13.02
C PHE A 73 -21.65 -3.41 12.15
N ILE A 74 -22.51 -4.18 11.47
CA ILE A 74 -22.10 -5.24 10.54
C ILE A 74 -21.26 -4.66 9.39
N PHE A 75 -21.73 -3.58 8.75
CA PHE A 75 -20.97 -2.92 7.69
C PHE A 75 -19.63 -2.38 8.19
N SER A 76 -19.58 -1.82 9.40
CA SER A 76 -18.32 -1.35 9.98
C SER A 76 -17.34 -2.49 10.25
N LEU A 77 -17.81 -3.66 10.71
CA LEU A 77 -16.96 -4.83 10.91
C LEU A 77 -16.45 -5.38 9.58
N GLN A 78 -17.33 -5.48 8.58
CA GLN A 78 -16.97 -5.96 7.25
C GLN A 78 -15.94 -5.05 6.57
N GLU A 79 -16.11 -3.73 6.68
CA GLU A 79 -15.17 -2.75 6.13
C GLU A 79 -13.80 -2.86 6.81
N LYS A 80 -13.76 -3.04 8.14
CA LYS A 80 -12.50 -3.28 8.86
C LYS A 80 -11.82 -4.57 8.42
N SER A 81 -12.60 -5.66 8.23
CA SER A 81 -12.06 -6.93 7.76
C SER A 81 -11.45 -6.80 6.37
N LYS A 82 -12.15 -6.16 5.44
CA LYS A 82 -11.65 -5.90 4.07
C LYS A 82 -10.38 -5.05 4.07
N GLN A 83 -10.32 -4.02 4.92
CA GLN A 83 -9.12 -3.20 5.06
C GLN A 83 -7.94 -3.99 5.63
N LYS A 84 -8.19 -4.88 6.60
CA LYS A 84 -7.17 -5.77 7.15
C LYS A 84 -6.63 -6.72 6.09
N GLU A 85 -7.51 -7.43 5.39
CA GLU A 85 -7.15 -8.37 4.32
C GLU A 85 -6.35 -7.68 3.21
N LYS A 86 -6.77 -6.49 2.77
CA LYS A 86 -6.02 -5.71 1.78
C LYS A 86 -4.62 -5.35 2.28
N ASN A 87 -4.49 -5.00 3.56
CA ASN A 87 -3.18 -4.68 4.13
C ASN A 87 -2.27 -5.90 4.26
N GLU A 88 -2.83 -7.05 4.59
CA GLU A 88 -2.11 -8.34 4.67
C GLU A 88 -1.65 -8.78 3.29
N ASN A 89 -2.52 -8.71 2.28
CA ASN A 89 -2.16 -9.04 0.89
C ASN A 89 -1.08 -8.10 0.36
N GLU A 90 -1.20 -6.79 0.58
CA GLU A 90 -0.16 -5.83 0.16
C GLU A 90 1.17 -6.09 0.87
N LEU A 91 1.15 -6.52 2.14
CA LEU A 91 2.35 -6.89 2.87
C LEU A 91 2.98 -8.17 2.30
N GLY A 92 2.18 -9.20 2.02
CA GLY A 92 2.67 -10.43 1.40
C GLY A 92 3.27 -10.20 0.00
N HIS A 93 2.64 -9.34 -0.81
CA HIS A 93 3.22 -8.90 -2.08
C HIS A 93 4.56 -8.20 -1.90
N TYR A 94 4.67 -7.33 -0.90
CA TYR A 94 5.91 -6.64 -0.59
C TYR A 94 7.01 -7.61 -0.16
N GLU A 95 6.71 -8.56 0.72
CA GLU A 95 7.67 -9.58 1.19
C GLU A 95 8.19 -10.43 0.03
N ASN A 96 7.31 -10.89 -0.86
CA ASN A 96 7.72 -11.67 -2.04
C ASN A 96 8.67 -10.88 -2.96
N ILE A 97 8.37 -9.61 -3.25
CA ILE A 97 9.25 -8.77 -4.08
C ILE A 97 10.56 -8.46 -3.35
N LYS A 98 10.50 -8.27 -2.02
CA LYS A 98 11.67 -8.00 -1.20
C LYS A 98 12.65 -9.18 -1.23
N ASP A 99 12.15 -10.40 -1.06
CA ASP A 99 12.98 -11.60 -1.08
C ASP A 99 13.59 -11.81 -2.47
N GLU A 100 12.79 -11.66 -3.54
CA GLU A 100 13.28 -11.68 -4.92
C GLU A 100 14.35 -10.61 -5.16
N PHE A 101 14.15 -9.40 -4.63
CA PHE A 101 15.13 -8.32 -4.74
C PHE A 101 16.43 -8.64 -3.99
N GLU A 102 16.36 -9.21 -2.79
CA GLU A 102 17.55 -9.56 -2.00
C GLU A 102 18.38 -10.64 -2.70
N ASP A 103 17.74 -11.60 -3.37
CA ASP A 103 18.45 -12.59 -4.18
C ASP A 103 19.05 -11.97 -5.44
N ASN A 104 18.30 -11.12 -6.15
CA ASN A 104 18.83 -10.36 -7.28
C ASN A 104 19.98 -9.46 -6.88
N LEU A 105 19.94 -8.85 -5.70
CA LEU A 105 20.99 -7.96 -5.22
C LEU A 105 22.32 -8.70 -5.09
N LYS A 106 22.31 -9.93 -4.56
CA LYS A 106 23.53 -10.78 -4.49
C LYS A 106 24.11 -11.06 -5.87
N VAL A 107 23.25 -11.24 -6.88
CA VAL A 107 23.67 -11.45 -8.27
C VAL A 107 24.23 -10.16 -8.86
N LEU A 108 23.56 -9.02 -8.62
CA LEU A 108 23.99 -7.70 -9.06
C LEU A 108 25.30 -7.24 -8.40
N ASP A 109 25.58 -7.70 -7.18
CA ASP A 109 26.86 -7.45 -6.51
C ASP A 109 28.03 -8.08 -7.28
N LYS A 110 27.84 -9.25 -7.89
CA LYS A 110 28.85 -9.85 -8.79
C LYS A 110 29.17 -8.93 -9.98
N ILE A 111 28.16 -8.23 -10.51
CA ILE A 111 28.34 -7.24 -11.59
C ILE A 111 29.07 -6.00 -11.07
N SER A 112 28.73 -5.54 -9.87
CA SER A 112 29.44 -4.45 -9.20
C SER A 112 30.92 -4.78 -9.03
N ASP A 113 31.23 -6.03 -8.64
CA ASP A 113 32.60 -6.50 -8.46
C ASP A 113 33.35 -6.56 -9.79
N MET A 114 32.74 -7.11 -10.85
CA MET A 114 33.31 -7.09 -12.20
C MET A 114 33.63 -5.67 -12.68
N ILE A 115 32.72 -4.71 -12.47
CA ILE A 115 32.92 -3.30 -12.82
C ILE A 115 34.02 -2.62 -11.97
N SER A 116 34.33 -3.18 -10.80
CA SER A 116 35.33 -2.61 -9.87
C SER A 116 36.73 -3.20 -10.08
N GLN A 117 36.84 -4.40 -10.64
CA GLN A 117 38.12 -5.09 -10.87
C GLN A 117 38.89 -4.55 -12.09
N SER A 118 38.19 -4.01 -13.09
CA SER A 118 38.79 -3.40 -14.29
C SER A 118 38.22 -2.01 -14.56
N THR A 119 38.88 -1.24 -15.44
CA THR A 119 38.30 0.03 -15.85
C THR A 119 37.08 -0.23 -16.75
N ILE A 120 36.07 0.66 -16.70
CA ILE A 120 34.85 0.49 -17.51
C ILE A 120 35.17 0.39 -19.02
N SER A 121 36.22 1.09 -19.47
CA SER A 121 36.66 1.05 -20.87
C SER A 121 37.31 -0.29 -21.25
N GLU A 122 38.08 -0.92 -20.35
CA GLU A 122 38.63 -2.25 -20.56
C GLU A 122 37.51 -3.29 -20.57
N LEU A 123 36.64 -3.28 -19.55
CA LEU A 123 35.49 -4.19 -19.48
C LEU A 123 34.58 -4.09 -20.72
N ALA A 124 34.38 -2.88 -21.25
CA ALA A 124 33.61 -2.68 -22.48
C ALA A 124 34.30 -3.23 -23.73
N ALA A 125 35.63 -3.24 -23.78
CA ALA A 125 36.39 -3.90 -24.84
C ALA A 125 36.27 -5.42 -24.71
N ASP A 126 36.50 -5.96 -23.51
CA ASP A 126 36.47 -7.40 -23.26
C ASP A 126 35.09 -8.00 -23.57
N ILE A 127 33.99 -7.32 -23.24
CA ILE A 127 32.63 -7.77 -23.57
C ILE A 127 32.36 -7.84 -25.09
N ILE A 128 33.04 -7.01 -25.89
CA ILE A 128 32.85 -6.95 -27.35
C ILE A 128 33.81 -7.87 -28.08
N GLU A 129 35.05 -7.99 -27.59
CA GLU A 129 36.14 -8.69 -28.26
C GLU A 129 36.32 -10.14 -27.77
N GLU A 130 35.93 -10.43 -26.52
CA GLU A 130 36.08 -11.74 -25.89
C GLU A 130 34.72 -12.39 -25.59
N ASP A 131 34.45 -13.53 -26.25
CA ASP A 131 33.21 -14.28 -26.04
C ASP A 131 33.06 -14.77 -24.58
N GLU A 132 34.17 -15.06 -23.89
CA GLU A 132 34.17 -15.55 -22.51
C GLU A 132 33.56 -14.53 -21.53
N MET A 133 33.93 -13.26 -21.62
CA MET A 133 33.36 -12.22 -20.76
C MET A 133 31.88 -11.98 -21.04
N LYS A 134 31.47 -12.11 -22.30
CA LYS A 134 30.06 -12.04 -22.69
C LYS A 134 29.25 -13.23 -22.17
N GLU A 135 29.84 -14.43 -22.15
CA GLU A 135 29.23 -15.62 -21.55
C GLU A 135 29.10 -15.51 -20.03
N ILE A 136 30.11 -14.99 -19.34
CA ILE A 136 30.05 -14.70 -17.89
C ILE A 136 28.91 -13.72 -17.61
N LEU A 137 28.81 -12.63 -18.40
CA LEU A 137 27.74 -11.64 -18.24
C LEU A 137 26.36 -12.25 -18.50
N LEU A 138 26.22 -13.12 -19.51
CA LEU A 138 25.00 -13.86 -19.81
C LEU A 138 24.62 -14.82 -18.67
N SER A 139 25.60 -15.53 -18.09
CA SER A 139 25.41 -16.42 -16.94
C SER A 139 24.89 -15.65 -15.72
N VAL A 140 25.44 -14.47 -15.44
CA VAL A 140 24.97 -13.62 -14.35
C VAL A 140 23.58 -13.04 -14.65
N TYR A 141 23.33 -12.62 -15.89
CA TYR A 141 22.03 -12.12 -16.33
C TYR A 141 20.91 -13.15 -16.16
N THR A 142 21.15 -14.41 -16.52
CA THR A 142 20.16 -15.49 -16.40
C THR A 142 19.83 -15.90 -14.97
N GLN A 143 20.67 -15.55 -14.00
CA GLN A 143 20.39 -15.76 -12.57
C GLN A 143 19.40 -14.73 -12.00
N LEU A 144 19.18 -13.60 -12.70
CA LEU A 144 18.25 -12.57 -12.24
C LEU A 144 16.79 -13.02 -12.48
N ASN A 145 15.96 -12.89 -11.47
CA ASN A 145 14.54 -13.27 -11.51
C ASN A 145 13.64 -12.09 -11.17
N PHE A 146 12.64 -11.80 -11.99
CA PHE A 146 11.70 -10.68 -11.78
C PHE A 146 10.23 -11.12 -11.83
N THR A 147 9.95 -12.39 -11.51
CA THR A 147 8.60 -12.98 -11.57
C THR A 147 7.61 -12.19 -10.71
N PHE A 148 7.94 -11.97 -9.43
CA PHE A 148 7.05 -11.28 -8.50
C PHE A 148 7.02 -9.77 -8.73
N TYR A 149 8.15 -9.20 -9.17
CA TYR A 149 8.20 -7.79 -9.54
C TYR A 149 7.14 -7.43 -10.60
N GLU A 150 7.03 -8.21 -11.68
CA GLU A 150 6.10 -7.89 -12.77
C GLU A 150 4.62 -8.00 -12.34
N ASP A 151 4.31 -8.98 -11.50
CA ASP A 151 2.95 -9.28 -11.06
C ASP A 151 2.47 -8.37 -9.92
N PHE A 152 3.34 -8.05 -8.97
CA PHE A 152 2.91 -7.49 -7.67
C PHE A 152 3.29 -6.03 -7.44
N LEU A 153 4.24 -5.45 -8.19
CA LEU A 153 4.70 -4.08 -7.94
C LEU A 153 3.58 -3.03 -8.06
N LYS A 154 2.60 -3.27 -8.94
CA LYS A 154 1.45 -2.37 -9.16
C LYS A 154 0.50 -2.33 -7.95
N GLU A 155 0.53 -3.35 -7.10
CA GLU A 155 -0.31 -3.43 -5.91
C GLU A 155 0.31 -2.74 -4.68
N LEU A 156 1.60 -2.44 -4.72
CA LEU A 156 2.29 -1.68 -3.68
C LEU A 156 1.96 -0.19 -3.78
N LYS A 157 1.02 0.27 -2.95
CA LYS A 157 0.49 1.65 -2.93
C LYS A 157 0.88 2.41 -1.67
N LYS A 158 1.34 1.71 -0.62
CA LYS A 158 1.80 2.32 0.62
C LYS A 158 3.09 3.11 0.43
N LYS A 159 3.10 4.33 0.99
CA LYS A 159 4.28 5.21 1.02
C LYS A 159 5.40 4.68 1.91
N SER A 160 5.10 3.79 2.87
CA SER A 160 6.10 3.27 3.83
C SER A 160 7.26 2.53 3.16
N TYR A 161 7.01 1.89 2.02
CA TYR A 161 8.02 1.16 1.26
C TYR A 161 8.48 1.93 0.01
N GLY A 162 8.22 3.24 -0.05
CA GLY A 162 8.40 4.04 -1.26
C GLY A 162 9.81 4.02 -1.82
N ASP A 163 10.84 4.02 -0.96
CA ASP A 163 12.23 3.97 -1.40
C ASP A 163 12.66 2.56 -1.80
N HIS A 164 12.17 1.52 -1.13
CA HIS A 164 12.40 0.14 -1.54
C HIS A 164 11.79 -0.13 -2.92
N VAL A 165 10.56 0.34 -3.17
CA VAL A 165 9.92 0.24 -4.49
C VAL A 165 10.74 0.94 -5.58
N LYS A 166 11.40 2.07 -5.28
CA LYS A 166 12.31 2.72 -6.23
C LYS A 166 13.57 1.87 -6.46
N ALA A 167 14.14 1.28 -5.40
CA ALA A 167 15.27 0.36 -5.52
C ALA A 167 14.93 -0.85 -6.41
N PHE A 168 13.75 -1.45 -6.22
CA PHE A 168 13.25 -2.57 -7.04
C PHE A 168 13.11 -2.18 -8.52
N LYS A 169 12.67 -0.95 -8.80
CA LYS A 169 12.60 -0.44 -10.18
C LYS A 169 13.99 -0.26 -10.80
N LEU A 170 14.97 0.19 -10.02
CA LEU A 170 16.35 0.35 -10.48
C LEU A 170 17.01 -1.01 -10.75
N SER A 171 16.80 -2.04 -9.91
CA SER A 171 17.32 -3.39 -10.21
C SER A 171 16.77 -3.95 -11.52
N PHE A 172 15.47 -3.77 -11.77
CA PHE A 172 14.87 -4.17 -13.05
C PHE A 172 15.38 -3.35 -14.24
N GLN A 173 15.71 -2.08 -14.03
CA GLN A 173 16.31 -1.23 -15.06
C GLN A 173 17.74 -1.70 -15.40
N ILE A 174 18.53 -2.08 -14.39
CA ILE A 174 19.86 -2.67 -14.58
C ILE A 174 19.74 -3.99 -15.35
N TYR A 175 18.77 -4.84 -15.03
CA TYR A 175 18.49 -6.05 -15.79
C TYR A 175 18.26 -5.77 -17.29
N LYS A 176 17.47 -4.75 -17.62
CA LYS A 176 17.27 -4.33 -19.02
C LYS A 176 18.53 -3.81 -19.69
N TYR A 177 19.39 -3.11 -18.95
CA TYR A 177 20.68 -2.68 -19.46
C TYR A 177 21.60 -3.85 -19.80
N LEU A 178 21.60 -4.89 -18.97
CA LEU A 178 22.36 -6.11 -19.23
C LEU A 178 21.83 -6.83 -20.46
N ASP A 179 20.51 -6.97 -20.60
CA ASP A 179 19.88 -7.52 -21.81
C ASP A 179 20.33 -6.76 -23.07
N LEU A 180 20.37 -5.43 -23.02
CA LEU A 180 20.83 -4.60 -24.14
C LEU A 180 22.29 -4.88 -24.50
N ILE A 181 23.17 -4.97 -23.50
CA ILE A 181 24.60 -5.27 -23.72
C ILE A 181 24.76 -6.65 -24.36
N ILE A 182 24.10 -7.67 -23.80
CA ILE A 182 24.27 -9.06 -24.23
C ILE A 182 23.70 -9.28 -25.65
N ASN A 183 22.48 -8.79 -25.90
CA ASN A 183 21.71 -9.20 -27.07
C ASN A 183 21.70 -8.18 -28.22
N LYS A 184 22.00 -6.90 -27.98
CA LYS A 184 21.74 -5.82 -28.96
C LYS A 184 22.92 -4.90 -29.25
N LEU A 185 23.97 -4.90 -28.42
CA LEU A 185 25.10 -4.00 -28.60
C LEU A 185 26.35 -4.73 -29.06
N ASN A 186 26.91 -4.23 -30.17
CA ASN A 186 28.20 -4.67 -30.71
C ASN A 186 29.20 -3.49 -30.81
N ASN A 187 28.92 -2.38 -30.12
CA ASN A 187 29.73 -1.16 -30.17
C ASN A 187 30.25 -0.82 -28.78
N LYS A 188 31.57 -0.74 -28.64
CA LYS A 188 32.28 -0.47 -27.38
C LYS A 188 31.79 0.81 -26.67
N ASP A 189 31.69 1.93 -27.38
CA ASP A 189 31.29 3.21 -26.77
C ASP A 189 29.88 3.15 -26.16
N ASN A 190 28.97 2.41 -26.80
CA ASN A 190 27.62 2.20 -26.30
C ASN A 190 27.62 1.29 -25.07
N VAL A 191 28.39 0.20 -25.08
CA VAL A 191 28.55 -0.69 -23.91
C VAL A 191 29.14 0.09 -22.74
N GLU A 192 30.19 0.89 -22.96
CA GLU A 192 30.82 1.72 -21.93
C GLU A 192 29.82 2.70 -21.28
N LYS A 193 28.99 3.36 -22.10
CA LYS A 193 27.93 4.25 -21.60
C LYS A 193 26.91 3.50 -20.74
N ILE A 194 26.50 2.31 -21.15
CA ILE A 194 25.55 1.51 -20.38
C ILE A 194 26.19 1.02 -19.08
N LEU A 195 27.44 0.57 -19.09
CA LEU A 195 28.16 0.15 -17.87
C LEU A 195 28.28 1.31 -16.86
N LYS A 196 28.50 2.55 -17.32
CA LYS A 196 28.46 3.74 -16.46
C LYS A 196 27.08 3.96 -15.83
N LEU A 197 26.01 3.75 -16.59
CA LEU A 197 24.63 3.83 -16.07
C LEU A 197 24.36 2.73 -15.05
N ILE A 198 24.77 1.50 -15.33
CA ILE A 198 24.66 0.36 -14.40
C ILE A 198 25.38 0.70 -13.09
N LYS A 199 26.63 1.15 -13.14
CA LYS A 199 27.40 1.52 -11.94
C LYS A 199 26.69 2.59 -11.09
N LYS A 200 26.16 3.63 -11.75
CA LYS A 200 25.42 4.71 -11.08
C LYS A 200 24.13 4.21 -10.44
N ASP A 201 23.35 3.43 -11.19
CA ASP A 201 22.05 2.94 -10.74
C ASP A 201 22.21 1.89 -9.63
N LEU A 202 23.27 1.07 -9.65
CA LEU A 202 23.64 0.16 -8.56
C LEU A 202 23.91 0.93 -7.26
N ALA A 203 24.73 1.98 -7.32
CA ALA A 203 25.04 2.79 -6.14
C ALA A 203 23.79 3.49 -5.58
N HIS A 204 22.95 4.05 -6.46
CA HIS A 204 21.71 4.71 -6.05
C HIS A 204 20.68 3.73 -5.48
N MET A 205 20.55 2.54 -6.07
CA MET A 205 19.71 1.45 -5.58
C MET A 205 20.12 1.05 -4.16
N LYS A 206 21.42 0.82 -3.91
CA LYS A 206 21.94 0.49 -2.58
C LYS A 206 21.65 1.60 -1.57
N TYR A 207 21.83 2.86 -1.94
CA TYR A 207 21.50 4.01 -1.08
C TYR A 207 20.01 4.05 -0.70
N LEU A 208 19.11 3.80 -1.66
CA LEU A 208 17.67 3.80 -1.40
C LEU A 208 17.22 2.64 -0.50
N TYR A 209 17.90 1.50 -0.58
CA TYR A 209 17.53 0.29 0.18
C TYR A 209 18.16 0.24 1.58
N PHE A 210 19.45 0.55 1.69
CA PHE A 210 20.19 0.48 2.96
C PHE A 210 20.32 1.83 3.67
N GLY A 211 19.97 2.93 3.01
CA GLY A 211 20.24 4.28 3.49
C GLY A 211 21.68 4.74 3.19
N PRO A 212 22.11 5.90 3.75
CA PRO A 212 23.47 6.37 3.60
C PRO A 212 24.44 5.35 4.22
N THR A 213 25.22 4.67 3.39
CA THR A 213 26.38 3.92 3.84
C THR A 213 27.34 4.92 4.47
N LYS A 214 27.68 4.73 5.76
CA LYS A 214 28.83 5.42 6.33
C LYS A 214 30.04 5.06 5.47
N PRO A 215 30.92 6.01 5.11
CA PRO A 215 32.18 5.64 4.48
C PRO A 215 32.87 4.65 5.41
N GLU A 216 33.25 3.49 4.88
CA GLU A 216 34.15 2.58 5.56
C GLU A 216 35.39 3.41 5.92
N GLU A 217 35.58 3.67 7.22
CA GLU A 217 36.86 4.15 7.71
C GLU A 217 37.86 3.06 7.32
N ASN A 218 38.68 3.37 6.31
CA ASN A 218 39.86 2.61 5.95
C ASN A 218 40.60 2.26 7.25
N GLN A 219 40.55 0.99 7.64
CA GLN A 219 41.54 0.45 8.58
C GLN A 219 42.79 0.21 7.74
N GLU A 220 43.71 1.17 7.85
CA GLU A 220 45.12 1.03 7.49
C GLU A 220 45.77 -0.19 8.16
#